data_AF-A0A970QGQ6-F1
#
_entry.id   AF-A0A970QGQ6-F1
#
_cell.length_a   1.000
_cell.length_b   1.000
_cell.length_c   1.000
_cell.angle_alpha   90.00
_cell.angle_beta   90.00
_cell.angle_gamma   90.00
#
_symmetry.space_group_name_H-M   'P 1'
#
loop_
_entity.id
_entity.type
_entity.pdbx_description
1 polymer ?
#
loop_
_entity_poly.entity_id
_entity_poly.type
_entity_poly.pdbx_seq_one_letter_code
_entity_poly.pdbx_strand_id
1 'polypeptide(L)'
;MIKQDTSDDARFSTMVDLYSYPKNVPGYEEIQSLDAYERVMGLEESLAADIASQRFVPYIQLHEFETLLYADLSRWEPALDWNSN
;
A
#
# COMPACT_ATOMS: atom_id res chain seq x y z
N MET A 1 3.70 15.69 8.98
CA MET A 1 3.59 14.40 9.69
C MET A 1 4.86 14.04 10.46
N ILE A 2 5.92 13.48 9.84
CA ILE A 2 7.12 13.01 10.58
C ILE A 2 7.82 14.12 11.39
N LYS A 3 7.87 15.35 10.84
CA LYS A 3 8.46 16.52 11.51
C LYS A 3 7.54 17.16 12.56
N GLN A 4 6.26 16.80 12.59
CA GLN A 4 5.26 17.36 13.50
C GLN A 4 5.05 16.50 14.75
N ASP A 5 5.26 15.19 14.64
CA ASP A 5 5.21 14.27 15.76
C ASP A 5 6.62 13.77 16.11
N THR A 6 7.11 14.27 17.25
CA THR A 6 8.46 14.01 17.78
C THR A 6 8.52 12.78 18.68
N SER A 7 7.43 12.03 18.83
CA SER A 7 7.44 10.81 19.63
C SER A 7 8.33 9.75 18.98
N ASP A 8 9.26 9.18 19.75
CA ASP A 8 10.13 8.11 19.28
C ASP A 8 9.38 6.79 19.03
N ASP A 9 8.18 6.64 19.59
CA ASP A 9 7.31 5.48 19.39
C ASP A 9 6.42 5.61 18.14
N ALA A 10 6.31 6.80 17.56
CA ALA A 10 5.55 6.99 16.34
C ALA A 10 6.23 6.26 15.16
N ARG A 11 5.44 5.58 14.34
CA ARG A 11 5.87 4.94 13.08
C ARG A 11 5.04 5.48 11.94
N PHE A 12 5.66 5.69 10.80
CA PHE A 12 5.07 6.31 9.63
C PHE A 12 5.23 5.38 8.43
N SER A 13 4.20 5.33 7.60
CA SER A 13 4.22 4.59 6.35
C SER A 13 3.43 5.35 5.29
N THR A 14 3.52 4.89 4.06
CA THR A 14 2.74 5.38 2.92
C THR A 14 1.73 4.33 2.49
N MET A 15 0.69 4.76 1.78
CA MET A 15 -0.19 3.85 1.05
C MET A 15 -0.43 4.49 -0.32
N VAL A 16 0.46 4.18 -1.25
CA VAL A 16 0.45 4.72 -2.62
C VAL A 16 0.16 3.59 -3.58
N ASP A 17 -0.79 3.80 -4.48
CA ASP A 17 -1.06 2.85 -5.58
C ASP A 17 0.01 2.99 -6.67
N LEU A 18 0.66 1.88 -7.02
CA LEU A 18 1.68 1.83 -8.07
C LEU A 18 1.13 2.23 -9.45
N TYR A 19 -0.12 1.87 -9.77
CA TYR A 19 -0.69 2.08 -11.12
C TYR A 19 -1.26 3.48 -11.31
N SER A 20 -1.60 4.15 -10.20
CA SER A 20 -1.96 5.57 -10.18
C SER A 20 -0.74 6.51 -10.21
N TYR A 21 0.48 5.96 -10.25
CA TYR A 21 1.70 6.76 -10.33
C TYR A 21 1.79 7.52 -11.67
N PRO A 22 2.18 8.81 -11.67
CA PRO A 22 2.17 9.63 -12.88
C PRO A 22 3.06 9.05 -13.97
N LYS A 23 2.45 8.72 -15.12
CA LYS A 23 3.13 8.11 -16.28
C LYS A 23 4.14 9.01 -17.00
N ASN A 24 4.20 10.29 -16.61
CA ASN A 24 5.07 11.31 -17.22
C ASN A 24 6.35 11.59 -16.40
N VAL A 25 6.71 10.70 -15.48
CA VAL A 25 7.96 10.85 -14.71
C VAL A 25 9.17 10.41 -15.55
N PRO A 26 10.29 11.14 -15.49
CA PRO A 26 11.55 10.68 -16.08
C PRO A 26 11.92 9.30 -15.52
N GLY A 27 12.30 8.35 -16.39
CA GLY A 27 12.62 6.97 -15.99
C GLY A 27 11.44 6.00 -15.97
N TYR A 28 10.20 6.46 -16.24
CA TYR A 28 9.02 5.58 -16.25
C TYR A 28 9.16 4.39 -17.22
N GLU A 29 9.70 4.61 -18.42
CA GLU A 29 9.88 3.53 -19.42
C GLU A 29 10.88 2.46 -18.97
N GLU A 30 11.98 2.86 -18.31
CA GLU A 30 12.98 1.93 -17.78
C GLU A 30 12.38 1.05 -16.69
N ILE A 31 11.59 1.66 -15.80
CA ILE A 31 10.91 0.98 -14.71
C ILE A 31 9.75 0.10 -15.24
N GLN A 32 9.11 0.46 -16.35
CA GLN A 32 8.00 -0.31 -16.92
C GLN A 32 8.42 -1.70 -17.43
N SER A 33 9.69 -1.87 -17.80
CA SER A 33 10.27 -3.12 -18.26
C SER A 33 10.68 -4.08 -17.14
N LEU A 34 10.73 -3.60 -15.90
CA LEU A 34 11.10 -4.38 -14.71
C LEU A 34 9.90 -5.16 -14.18
N ASP A 35 10.18 -6.25 -13.46
CA ASP A 35 9.13 -7.00 -12.78
C ASP A 35 8.43 -6.11 -11.75
N ALA A 36 7.12 -6.32 -11.57
CA ALA A 36 6.29 -5.44 -10.77
C ALA A 36 6.79 -5.34 -9.31
N TYR A 37 7.37 -6.41 -8.77
CA TYR A 37 7.98 -6.40 -7.44
C TYR A 37 9.30 -5.61 -7.40
N GLU A 38 10.12 -5.68 -8.45
CA GLU A 38 11.36 -4.91 -8.56
C GLU A 38 11.08 -3.40 -8.62
N ARG A 39 10.01 -3.02 -9.32
CA ARG A 39 9.55 -1.63 -9.38
C ARG A 39 9.15 -1.09 -8.01
N VAL A 40 8.37 -1.87 -7.26
CA VAL A 40 7.95 -1.51 -5.91
C VAL A 40 9.15 -1.37 -5.00
N MET A 41 10.04 -2.36 -5.01
CA MET A 41 11.25 -2.36 -4.19
C MET A 41 12.12 -1.13 -4.46
N GLY A 42 12.39 -0.80 -5.73
CA GLY A 42 13.20 0.38 -6.07
C GLY A 42 12.55 1.70 -5.65
N LEU A 43 11.23 1.82 -5.77
CA LEU A 43 10.49 3.01 -5.34
C LEU A 43 10.46 3.12 -3.81
N GLU A 44 10.26 2.02 -3.09
CA GLU A 44 10.31 1.98 -1.63
C GLU A 44 11.70 2.33 -1.10
N GLU A 45 12.76 1.78 -1.69
CA GLU A 45 14.15 2.13 -1.36
C GLU A 45 14.44 3.63 -1.58
N SER A 46 13.98 4.18 -2.71
CA SER A 46 14.11 5.60 -3.01
C SER A 46 13.37 6.49 -1.99
N LEU A 47 12.14 6.12 -1.62
CA LEU A 47 11.35 6.81 -0.59
C LEU A 47 12.00 6.74 0.79
N ALA A 48 12.53 5.56 1.17
CA ALA A 48 13.25 5.38 2.42
C ALA A 48 14.51 6.25 2.47
N ALA A 49 15.26 6.31 1.36
CA ALA A 49 16.48 7.11 1.26
C ALA A 49 16.19 8.62 1.31
N ASP A 50 15.12 9.09 0.65
CA ASP A 50 14.74 10.51 0.63
C ASP A 50 14.25 11.00 2.02
N ILE A 51 13.45 10.18 2.71
CA ILE A 51 12.95 10.52 4.05
C ILE A 51 14.01 10.30 5.14
N ALA A 52 14.93 9.34 4.94
CA ALA A 52 16.07 9.04 5.80
C ALA A 52 15.73 8.92 7.30
N SER A 53 14.59 8.29 7.63
CA SER A 53 14.12 8.14 9.01
C SER A 53 13.88 6.68 9.37
N GLN A 54 14.45 6.22 10.49
CA GLN A 54 14.21 4.88 11.03
C GLN A 54 12.77 4.65 11.48
N ARG A 55 12.01 5.73 11.69
CA ARG A 55 10.57 5.68 12.03
C ARG A 55 9.68 5.54 10.79
N PHE A 56 10.26 5.57 9.59
CA PHE A 56 9.52 5.53 8.34
C PHE A 56 9.75 4.19 7.61
N VAL A 57 8.65 3.52 7.29
CA VAL A 57 8.63 2.29 6.50
C VAL A 57 7.78 2.57 5.26
N PRO A 58 8.38 2.79 4.08
CA PRO A 58 7.60 3.02 2.87
C PRO A 58 6.80 1.77 2.52
N TYR A 59 5.61 1.99 1.96
CA TYR A 59 4.77 0.94 1.42
C TYR A 59 4.06 1.43 0.16
N ILE A 60 4.21 0.67 -0.93
CA ILE A 60 3.55 0.90 -2.21
C ILE A 60 2.69 -0.33 -2.53
N GLN A 61 1.43 -0.07 -2.83
CA GLN A 61 0.45 -1.10 -3.11
C GLN A 61 0.61 -1.58 -4.56
N LEU A 62 1.10 -2.82 -4.71
CA LEU A 62 1.26 -3.52 -5.99
C LEU A 62 -0.04 -4.13 -6.51
N HIS A 63 -0.93 -4.55 -5.62
CA HIS A 63 -2.16 -5.25 -5.98
C HIS A 63 -3.32 -4.25 -6.01
N GLU A 64 -4.05 -4.20 -7.14
CA GLU A 64 -5.26 -3.39 -7.23
C GLU A 64 -6.30 -3.92 -6.24
N PHE A 65 -6.85 -3.00 -5.43
CA PHE A 65 -7.76 -3.29 -4.31
C PHE A 65 -9.15 -3.75 -4.77
N GLU A 66 -9.36 -4.11 -6.04
CA GLU A 66 -10.67 -4.60 -6.50
C GLU A 66 -11.04 -5.94 -5.84
N THR A 67 -10.06 -6.73 -5.40
CA THR A 67 -10.30 -8.03 -4.75
C THR A 67 -10.86 -7.88 -3.32
N LEU A 68 -10.56 -6.78 -2.61
CA LEU A 68 -11.13 -6.53 -1.28
C LEU A 68 -12.60 -6.10 -1.34
N LEU A 69 -13.04 -5.52 -2.45
CA LEU A 69 -14.45 -5.23 -2.71
C LEU A 69 -15.25 -6.51 -3.03
N TYR A 70 -14.59 -7.49 -3.66
CA TYR A 70 -15.14 -8.81 -3.98
C TYR A 70 -14.82 -9.90 -2.95
N ALA A 71 -14.29 -9.55 -1.78
CA ALA A 71 -14.20 -10.44 -0.62
C ALA A 71 -15.59 -10.66 -0.02
N ASP A 72 -16.44 -11.34 -0.78
CA ASP A 72 -17.64 -12.08 -0.39
C ASP A 72 -18.39 -11.56 0.85
N LEU A 73 -19.00 -10.37 0.74
CA LEU A 73 -20.00 -9.89 1.71
C LEU A 73 -21.16 -10.88 1.87
N SER A 74 -21.38 -11.74 0.87
CA SER A 74 -22.38 -12.82 0.87
C SER A 74 -22.09 -13.94 1.86
N ARG A 75 -20.90 -14.00 2.48
CA ARG A 75 -20.58 -15.02 3.49
C ARG A 75 -21.04 -14.66 4.91
N TRP A 76 -21.62 -13.48 5.11
CA TRP A 76 -22.32 -13.13 6.34
C TRP A 76 -23.78 -13.60 6.28
N GLU A 77 -24.00 -14.91 6.30
CA GLU A 77 -25.27 -15.45 6.79
C GLU A 77 -25.21 -15.45 8.32
N PRO A 78 -26.00 -14.64 9.03
CA PRO A 78 -26.29 -14.96 10.41
C PRO A 78 -27.19 -16.20 10.35
N ALA A 79 -26.67 -17.34 10.83
CA ALA A 79 -27.49 -18.46 11.28
C ALA A 79 -28.39 -17.96 12.45
N LEU A 80 -29.44 -17.23 12.12
CA LEU A 80 -30.54 -16.87 13.00
C LEU A 80 -31.71 -17.79 12.68
N ASP A 81 -31.50 -19.09 12.83
CA ASP A 81 -32.59 -19.99 13.18
C ASP A 81 -32.88 -19.78 14.68
N TRP A 82 -33.66 -18.75 14.98
CA TRP A 82 -34.25 -18.55 16.31
C TRP A 82 -35.63 -19.22 16.46
N ASN A 83 -36.20 -19.82 15.42
CA ASN A 83 -37.52 -20.46 15.54
C ASN A 83 -37.44 -21.99 15.52
N SER A 84 -36.92 -22.56 16.61
CA SER A 84 -37.30 -23.91 17.02
C SER A 84 -38.67 -23.83 17.67
N ASN A 85 -39.72 -24.16 16.90
CA ASN A 85 -41.07 -24.43 17.40
C ASN A 85 -41.23 -25.94 17.57
#